data_AF-A0A1P8RI25-F1
#
_entry.id   AF-A0A1P8RI25-F1
#
_cell.length_a   1.000
_cell.length_b   1.000
_cell.length_c   1.000
_cell.angle_alpha   90.00
_cell.angle_beta   90.00
_cell.angle_gamma   90.00
#
_symmetry.space_group_name_H-M   'P 1'
#
loop_
_entity.id
_entity.type
_entity.pdbx_description
1 polymer ?
#
loop_
_entity_poly.entity_id
_entity_poly.type
_entity_poly.pdbx_seq_one_letter_code
_entity_poly.pdbx_strand_id
1 'polypeptide(L)'
;MSRRRVLRTTAVTAVAGAGVAGVTGTASAGVFSGCDDWLEAPAEYPEIDLTSSNPTASNLEDEDDLVIYVHGWLGLETSTDQAYTLEEAFAENDYDVPVVAASWEADTLNYWSAESESETAGRRLASWLESDRIDLEDGTVRLVGHSLGGRVCLETLAALGEEASVDDVALVGAAVDDDSVCTDGEYAYGIATSADAVSNYHSENDDSVCYGYDIQSLSSGLGCGGADCEGGLVTGDSGSTPENYTDVDVTDAVDDHCDYTKPDVGCVPELVDDFE
;
A
#
# COMPACT_ATOMS: atom_id res chain seq x y z
N MET A 1 42.15 40.18 16.78
CA MET A 1 40.99 40.44 15.91
C MET A 1 41.40 40.30 14.44
N SER A 2 40.57 39.56 13.68
CA SER A 2 40.45 39.49 12.22
C SER A 2 41.58 38.87 11.38
N ARG A 3 41.33 37.62 10.94
CA ARG A 3 41.94 36.98 9.77
C ARG A 3 41.13 37.37 8.54
N ARG A 4 41.74 38.09 7.59
CA ARG A 4 41.20 38.28 6.23
C ARG A 4 42.16 37.64 5.22
N ARG A 5 41.75 36.52 4.63
CA ARG A 5 42.16 36.11 3.29
C ARG A 5 41.11 35.16 2.72
N VAL A 6 40.08 35.77 2.12
CA VAL A 6 39.11 35.09 1.25
C VAL A 6 39.74 35.02 -0.13
N LEU A 7 39.95 33.80 -0.63
CA LEU A 7 40.31 33.54 -2.02
C LEU A 7 39.04 33.40 -2.84
N ARG A 8 39.02 34.14 -3.94
CA ARG A 8 38.07 34.07 -5.06
C ARG A 8 38.22 32.72 -5.78
N THR A 9 37.11 32.09 -6.13
CA THR A 9 36.93 31.56 -7.49
C THR A 9 35.47 31.71 -7.89
N THR A 10 35.29 32.14 -9.13
CA THR A 10 34.05 32.56 -9.77
C THR A 10 33.53 31.42 -10.65
N ALA A 11 32.25 31.06 -10.52
CA ALA A 11 31.46 30.53 -11.62
C ALA A 11 30.12 31.27 -11.60
N VAL A 12 29.96 32.17 -12.56
CA VAL A 12 28.73 32.94 -12.80
C VAL A 12 27.87 32.07 -13.72
N THR A 13 26.81 31.49 -13.18
CA THR A 13 25.70 31.02 -14.00
C THR A 13 24.73 32.19 -14.13
N ALA A 14 24.53 32.67 -15.37
CA ALA A 14 23.62 33.75 -15.67
C ALA A 14 22.17 33.28 -15.43
N VAL A 15 21.55 33.72 -14.34
CA VAL A 15 20.11 33.60 -14.13
C VAL A 15 19.44 34.66 -15.02
N ALA A 16 18.95 34.23 -16.18
CA ALA A 16 18.01 35.02 -16.97
C ALA A 16 16.69 35.14 -16.17
N GLY A 17 16.11 36.34 -16.20
CA GLY A 17 15.12 36.82 -15.23
C GLY A 17 13.94 35.88 -14.95
N ALA A 18 13.81 35.48 -13.69
CA ALA A 18 12.61 34.86 -13.15
C ALA A 18 11.62 35.98 -12.77
N GLY A 19 10.57 36.14 -13.57
CA GLY A 19 9.30 36.64 -13.06
C GLY A 19 8.74 35.58 -12.12
N VAL A 20 8.38 35.98 -10.89
CA VAL A 20 7.68 35.12 -9.94
C VAL A 20 6.26 34.92 -10.47
N ALA A 21 6.10 33.95 -11.37
CA ALA A 21 4.81 33.35 -11.68
C ALA A 21 4.75 32.04 -10.87
N GLY A 22 3.73 31.92 -10.03
CA GLY A 22 3.56 30.80 -9.12
C GLY A 22 3.60 29.46 -9.86
N VAL A 23 4.61 28.66 -9.56
CA VAL A 23 4.59 27.21 -9.77
C VAL A 23 3.86 26.62 -8.56
N THR A 24 2.54 26.51 -8.67
CA THR A 24 1.70 25.73 -7.74
C THR A 24 1.11 24.51 -8.44
N GLY A 25 1.83 23.95 -9.41
CA GLY A 25 1.44 22.70 -10.07
C GLY A 25 2.70 22.02 -10.57
N THR A 26 2.76 20.69 -10.39
CA THR A 26 3.88 19.75 -10.61
C THR A 26 4.67 19.41 -9.35
N ALA A 27 4.06 18.64 -8.45
CA ALA A 27 4.80 17.79 -7.51
C ALA A 27 4.33 16.33 -7.62
N SER A 28 3.03 16.06 -7.80
CA SER A 28 2.49 14.69 -7.81
C SER A 28 2.54 13.95 -9.15
N ALA A 29 2.53 14.66 -10.29
CA ALA A 29 2.44 14.05 -11.63
C ALA A 29 3.73 13.36 -12.13
N GLY A 30 4.75 13.25 -11.29
CA GLY A 30 5.99 12.52 -11.59
C GLY A 30 6.46 11.66 -10.43
N VAL A 31 5.59 11.39 -9.44
CA VAL A 31 5.91 10.51 -8.31
C VAL A 31 5.58 9.06 -8.66
N PHE A 32 4.58 8.81 -9.49
CA PHE A 32 4.12 7.48 -9.88
C PHE A 32 4.24 7.32 -11.40
N SER A 33 5.12 6.42 -11.84
CA SER A 33 5.23 5.98 -13.24
C SER A 33 4.43 4.68 -13.45
N GLY A 34 4.09 4.37 -14.70
CA GLY A 34 3.46 3.09 -15.03
C GLY A 34 2.08 2.85 -14.42
N CYS A 35 1.32 3.89 -14.05
CA CYS A 35 -0.01 3.73 -13.44
C CYS A 35 -1.15 4.12 -14.40
N ASP A 36 -0.90 4.13 -15.71
CA ASP A 36 -1.82 4.60 -16.76
C ASP A 36 -2.31 3.50 -17.71
N ASP A 37 -1.93 2.25 -17.45
CA ASP A 37 -2.15 1.07 -18.29
C ASP A 37 -2.92 -0.06 -17.60
N TRP A 38 -3.70 0.26 -16.56
CA TRP A 38 -4.67 -0.68 -15.97
C TRP A 38 -5.68 -1.16 -17.01
N LEU A 39 -6.12 -2.42 -16.86
CA LEU A 39 -7.19 -2.98 -17.65
C LEU A 39 -8.52 -2.31 -17.29
N GLU A 40 -9.31 -1.94 -18.31
CA GLU A 40 -10.63 -1.33 -18.10
C GLU A 40 -11.60 -2.37 -17.56
N ALA A 41 -12.05 -2.18 -16.32
CA ALA A 41 -12.98 -3.08 -15.65
C ALA A 41 -14.37 -3.04 -16.29
N PRO A 42 -15.12 -4.15 -16.26
CA PRO A 42 -16.54 -4.14 -16.54
C PRO A 42 -17.29 -3.11 -15.68
N ALA A 43 -18.33 -2.47 -16.24
CA ALA A 43 -19.06 -1.39 -15.56
C ALA A 43 -19.74 -1.78 -14.23
N GLU A 44 -19.91 -3.07 -13.97
CA GLU A 44 -20.53 -3.60 -12.74
C GLU A 44 -19.53 -4.42 -11.90
N TYR A 45 -18.21 -4.20 -12.07
CA TYR A 45 -17.16 -4.89 -11.33
C TYR A 45 -17.34 -4.78 -9.81
N PRO A 46 -17.24 -5.87 -9.03
CA PRO A 46 -17.57 -5.90 -7.61
C PRO A 46 -16.72 -4.90 -6.81
N GLU A 47 -17.40 -4.11 -5.98
CA GLU A 47 -16.76 -3.03 -5.22
C GLU A 47 -17.37 -2.90 -3.81
N ILE A 48 -16.50 -2.74 -2.82
CA ILE A 48 -16.81 -2.31 -1.46
C ILE A 48 -16.53 -0.80 -1.40
N ASP A 49 -17.59 0.00 -1.27
CA ASP A 49 -17.49 1.45 -1.09
C ASP A 49 -17.19 1.78 0.38
N LEU A 50 -15.95 2.17 0.65
CA LEU A 50 -15.46 2.65 1.95
C LEU A 50 -15.48 4.19 2.06
N THR A 51 -15.97 4.93 1.05
CA THR A 51 -15.99 6.40 1.06
C THR A 51 -17.03 6.96 2.02
N SER A 52 -18.07 6.18 2.32
CA SER A 52 -19.12 6.57 3.26
C SER A 52 -18.91 6.00 4.66
N SER A 53 -19.55 6.59 5.68
CA SER A 53 -19.47 6.09 7.06
C SER A 53 -20.17 4.74 7.29
N ASN A 54 -20.91 4.23 6.31
CA ASN A 54 -21.54 2.92 6.36
C ASN A 54 -21.18 2.17 5.08
N PRO A 55 -20.10 1.36 5.09
CA PRO A 55 -19.63 0.65 3.92
C PRO A 55 -20.71 -0.17 3.23
N THR A 56 -20.65 -0.25 1.91
CA THR A 56 -21.59 -1.03 1.11
C THR A 56 -20.91 -1.75 -0.03
N ALA A 57 -21.30 -3.00 -0.27
CA ALA A 57 -20.95 -3.75 -1.46
C ALA A 57 -22.26 -4.18 -2.13
N SER A 58 -22.76 -3.37 -3.06
CA SER A 58 -24.12 -3.53 -3.58
C SER A 58 -24.22 -4.48 -4.78
N ASN A 59 -23.09 -4.71 -5.44
CA ASN A 59 -22.91 -5.57 -6.61
C ASN A 59 -21.98 -6.76 -6.33
N LEU A 60 -21.63 -6.99 -5.06
CA LEU A 60 -20.92 -8.19 -4.62
C LEU A 60 -21.94 -9.33 -4.43
N GLU A 61 -21.66 -10.48 -5.04
CA GLU A 61 -22.44 -11.71 -4.82
C GLU A 61 -22.02 -12.37 -3.50
N ASP A 62 -22.83 -13.32 -3.00
CA ASP A 62 -22.45 -14.09 -1.80
C ASP A 62 -21.32 -15.05 -2.20
N GLU A 63 -20.09 -14.75 -1.79
CA GLU A 63 -18.87 -15.52 -2.08
C GLU A 63 -18.31 -16.12 -0.77
N ASP A 64 -17.92 -17.40 -0.81
CA ASP A 64 -17.26 -18.06 0.33
C ASP A 64 -15.76 -17.71 0.38
N ASP A 65 -15.12 -17.52 -0.78
CA ASP A 65 -13.69 -17.19 -0.90
C ASP A 65 -13.51 -15.94 -1.78
N LEU A 66 -12.74 -14.94 -1.33
CA LEU A 66 -12.45 -13.75 -2.13
C LEU A 66 -11.16 -13.03 -1.73
N VAL A 67 -10.62 -12.29 -2.69
CA VAL A 67 -9.52 -11.34 -2.48
C VAL A 67 -10.07 -9.91 -2.52
N ILE A 68 -9.77 -9.11 -1.50
CA ILE A 68 -10.10 -7.68 -1.45
C ILE A 68 -8.87 -6.88 -1.85
N TYR A 69 -8.92 -6.21 -3.00
CA TYR A 69 -7.88 -5.32 -3.46
C TYR A 69 -8.11 -3.88 -2.97
N VAL A 70 -7.11 -3.29 -2.31
CA VAL A 70 -7.17 -1.92 -1.78
C VAL A 70 -6.17 -1.04 -2.50
N HIS A 71 -6.67 -0.05 -3.25
CA HIS A 71 -5.84 0.85 -4.04
C HIS A 71 -5.05 1.86 -3.18
N GLY A 72 -4.00 2.43 -3.79
CA GLY A 72 -3.16 3.46 -3.21
C GLY A 72 -3.68 4.91 -3.32
N TRP A 73 -2.78 5.85 -3.02
CA TRP A 73 -3.03 7.29 -3.11
C TRP A 73 -3.37 7.73 -4.54
N LEU A 74 -4.37 8.60 -4.70
CA LEU A 74 -4.91 9.03 -6.01
C LEU A 74 -5.50 7.89 -6.88
N GLY A 75 -5.81 6.74 -6.28
CA GLY A 75 -6.29 5.55 -6.98
C GLY A 75 -7.81 5.39 -7.03
N LEU A 76 -8.61 6.31 -6.46
CA LEU A 76 -10.06 6.09 -6.33
C LEU A 76 -10.75 6.02 -7.70
N GLU A 77 -10.37 6.87 -8.66
CA GLU A 77 -10.95 6.84 -10.01
C GLU A 77 -10.61 5.55 -10.80
N THR A 78 -9.56 4.81 -10.42
CA THR A 78 -9.09 3.59 -11.09
C THR A 78 -9.15 2.35 -10.20
N SER A 79 -9.84 2.42 -9.07
CA SER A 79 -9.87 1.36 -8.05
C SER A 79 -10.33 0.01 -8.63
N THR A 80 -11.43 0.01 -9.38
CA THR A 80 -11.97 -1.18 -10.02
C THR A 80 -11.09 -1.68 -11.17
N ASP A 81 -10.49 -0.78 -11.95
CA ASP A 81 -9.54 -1.13 -13.02
C ASP A 81 -8.30 -1.83 -12.46
N GLN A 82 -7.78 -1.36 -11.32
CA GLN A 82 -6.64 -1.99 -10.63
C GLN A 82 -7.00 -3.37 -10.09
N ALA A 83 -8.15 -3.50 -9.41
CA ALA A 83 -8.62 -4.78 -8.89
C ALA A 83 -8.85 -5.80 -10.02
N TYR A 84 -9.47 -5.37 -11.11
CA TYR A 84 -9.67 -6.20 -12.31
C TYR A 84 -8.35 -6.59 -12.98
N THR A 85 -7.37 -5.68 -12.99
CA THR A 85 -6.03 -6.00 -13.51
C THR A 85 -5.37 -7.12 -12.69
N LEU A 86 -5.49 -7.08 -11.36
CA LEU A 86 -5.03 -8.16 -10.50
C LEU A 86 -5.79 -9.47 -10.74
N GLU A 87 -7.11 -9.41 -10.91
CA GLU A 87 -7.94 -10.60 -11.22
C GLU A 87 -7.46 -11.30 -12.51
N GLU A 88 -7.21 -10.54 -13.57
CA GLU A 88 -6.69 -11.10 -14.82
C GLU A 88 -5.28 -11.66 -14.64
N ALA A 89 -4.42 -11.01 -13.86
CA ALA A 89 -3.08 -11.52 -13.56
C ALA A 89 -3.13 -12.82 -12.74
N PHE A 90 -4.07 -12.94 -11.79
CA PHE A 90 -4.32 -14.17 -11.06
C PHE A 90 -4.80 -15.30 -11.97
N ALA A 91 -5.75 -15.02 -12.86
CA ALA A 91 -6.25 -16.01 -13.83
C ALA A 91 -5.14 -16.53 -14.76
N GLU A 92 -4.17 -15.69 -15.14
CA GLU A 92 -2.99 -16.13 -15.90
C GLU A 92 -2.03 -17.03 -15.12
N ASN A 93 -2.14 -17.05 -13.80
CA ASN A 93 -1.38 -17.91 -12.89
C ASN A 93 -2.24 -19.06 -12.32
N ASP A 94 -3.34 -19.41 -13.01
CA ASP A 94 -4.26 -20.49 -12.63
C ASP A 94 -4.89 -20.31 -11.22
N TYR A 95 -5.02 -19.06 -10.76
CA TYR A 95 -5.68 -18.68 -9.51
C TYR A 95 -7.01 -17.99 -9.81
N ASP A 96 -8.12 -18.71 -9.62
CA ASP A 96 -9.47 -18.28 -10.04
C ASP A 96 -10.33 -17.68 -8.88
N VAL A 97 -9.71 -17.24 -7.78
CA VAL A 97 -10.45 -16.65 -6.66
C VAL A 97 -10.93 -15.23 -7.05
N PRO A 98 -12.23 -14.90 -6.84
CA PRO A 98 -12.79 -13.58 -7.16
C PRO A 98 -12.03 -12.42 -6.51
N VAL A 99 -11.79 -11.34 -7.26
CA VAL A 99 -11.18 -10.11 -6.73
C VAL A 99 -12.20 -8.98 -6.65
N VAL A 100 -12.31 -8.36 -5.48
CA VAL A 100 -13.23 -7.26 -5.19
C VAL A 100 -12.44 -5.99 -4.91
N ALA A 101 -12.82 -4.87 -5.52
CA ALA A 101 -12.20 -3.59 -5.21
C ALA A 101 -12.69 -3.05 -3.86
N ALA A 102 -11.82 -2.44 -3.07
CA ALA A 102 -12.18 -1.66 -1.89
C ALA A 102 -11.79 -0.19 -2.10
N SER A 103 -12.79 0.64 -2.37
CA SER A 103 -12.63 2.03 -2.80
C SER A 103 -12.76 3.00 -1.64
N TRP A 104 -11.77 3.89 -1.47
CA TRP A 104 -11.72 4.84 -0.35
C TRP A 104 -11.30 6.26 -0.79
N GLU A 105 -11.52 7.27 0.07
CA GLU A 105 -11.23 8.68 -0.25
C GLU A 105 -9.72 8.98 -0.33
N ALA A 106 -9.07 8.59 -1.43
CA ALA A 106 -7.64 8.72 -1.64
C ALA A 106 -7.23 9.95 -2.48
N ASP A 107 -8.16 10.64 -3.14
CA ASP A 107 -7.85 11.66 -4.18
C ASP A 107 -7.56 13.07 -3.64
N THR A 108 -6.99 13.16 -2.45
CA THR A 108 -6.54 14.43 -1.88
C THR A 108 -5.09 14.68 -2.24
N LEU A 109 -4.76 15.88 -2.75
CA LEU A 109 -3.36 16.27 -3.01
C LEU A 109 -2.53 16.45 -1.74
N ASN A 110 -3.14 16.41 -0.56
CA ASN A 110 -2.45 16.48 0.72
C ASN A 110 -2.20 15.07 1.27
N TYR A 111 -0.95 14.62 1.19
CA TYR A 111 -0.54 13.30 1.64
C TYR A 111 -0.94 12.97 3.08
N TRP A 112 -0.72 13.87 4.05
CA TRP A 112 -1.13 13.63 5.44
C TRP A 112 -2.65 13.52 5.62
N SER A 113 -3.42 14.16 4.73
CA SER A 113 -4.86 13.93 4.69
C SER A 113 -5.16 12.53 4.14
N ALA A 114 -4.52 12.10 3.06
CA ALA A 114 -4.69 10.75 2.52
C ALA A 114 -4.32 9.67 3.54
N GLU A 115 -3.24 9.90 4.31
CA GLU A 115 -2.84 9.02 5.40
C GLU A 115 -3.95 8.90 6.45
N SER A 116 -4.50 10.02 6.93
CA SER A 116 -5.61 10.00 7.89
C SER A 116 -6.91 9.39 7.32
N GLU A 117 -7.17 9.57 6.02
CA GLU A 117 -8.30 8.92 5.34
C GLU A 117 -8.07 7.40 5.22
N SER A 118 -6.83 6.94 5.04
CA SER A 118 -6.49 5.50 4.98
C SER A 118 -6.77 4.79 6.32
N GLU A 119 -6.48 5.43 7.45
CA GLU A 119 -6.84 4.93 8.79
C GLU A 119 -8.35 4.83 8.97
N THR A 120 -9.07 5.82 8.44
CA THR A 120 -10.54 5.83 8.47
C THR A 120 -11.11 4.73 7.59
N ALA A 121 -10.51 4.50 6.42
CA ALA A 121 -10.89 3.42 5.50
C ALA A 121 -10.63 2.03 6.12
N GLY A 122 -9.50 1.83 6.80
CA GLY A 122 -9.18 0.54 7.43
C GLY A 122 -10.20 0.15 8.50
N ARG A 123 -10.58 1.10 9.36
CA ARG A 123 -11.66 0.87 10.35
C ARG A 123 -13.02 0.60 9.71
N ARG A 124 -13.28 1.19 8.54
CA ARG A 124 -14.50 0.94 7.78
C ARG A 124 -14.48 -0.45 7.17
N LEU A 125 -13.36 -0.88 6.59
CA LEU A 125 -13.20 -2.22 6.05
C LEU A 125 -13.33 -3.28 7.15
N ALA A 126 -12.70 -3.07 8.32
CA ALA A 126 -12.88 -3.95 9.48
C ALA A 126 -14.35 -4.07 9.88
N SER A 127 -15.06 -2.95 10.03
CA SER A 127 -16.50 -2.97 10.35
C SER A 127 -17.36 -3.64 9.28
N TRP A 128 -16.91 -3.68 8.02
CA TRP A 128 -17.61 -4.39 6.95
C TRP A 128 -17.33 -5.89 7.00
N LEU A 129 -16.08 -6.29 7.27
CA LEU A 129 -15.67 -7.69 7.47
C LEU A 129 -16.35 -8.32 8.70
N GLU A 130 -16.53 -7.57 9.79
CA GLU A 130 -17.27 -8.01 10.99
C GLU A 130 -18.80 -8.10 10.79
N SER A 131 -19.31 -7.71 9.62
CA SER A 131 -20.74 -7.80 9.34
C SER A 131 -21.11 -9.20 8.84
N ASP A 132 -22.39 -9.59 8.95
CA ASP A 132 -22.90 -10.89 8.45
C ASP A 132 -22.92 -11.02 6.90
N ARG A 133 -22.03 -10.32 6.19
CA ARG A 133 -21.94 -10.30 4.71
C ARG A 133 -20.92 -11.27 4.16
N ILE A 134 -19.89 -11.59 4.95
CA ILE A 134 -18.93 -12.65 4.68
C ILE A 134 -18.82 -13.48 5.95
N ASP A 135 -18.65 -14.79 5.79
CA ASP A 135 -18.36 -15.69 6.88
C ASP A 135 -16.84 -15.89 7.01
N LEU A 136 -16.20 -15.13 7.90
CA LEU A 136 -14.76 -15.24 8.15
C LEU A 136 -14.36 -16.53 8.87
N GLU A 137 -15.32 -17.29 9.42
CA GLU A 137 -15.02 -18.53 10.14
C GLU A 137 -14.99 -19.75 9.20
N ASP A 138 -15.81 -19.73 8.14
CA ASP A 138 -15.97 -20.84 7.20
C ASP A 138 -15.45 -20.53 5.77
N GLY A 139 -15.20 -19.26 5.43
CA GLY A 139 -14.69 -18.80 4.14
C GLY A 139 -13.26 -18.28 4.19
N THR A 140 -12.61 -18.12 3.03
CA THR A 140 -11.25 -17.57 2.95
C THR A 140 -11.25 -16.14 2.41
N VAL A 141 -10.78 -15.20 3.22
CA VAL A 141 -10.66 -13.78 2.86
C VAL A 141 -9.20 -13.36 2.86
N ARG A 142 -8.78 -12.78 1.74
CA ARG A 142 -7.42 -12.24 1.60
C ARG A 142 -7.46 -10.75 1.29
N LEU A 143 -6.50 -10.00 1.81
CA LEU A 143 -6.35 -8.57 1.52
C LEU A 143 -5.10 -8.34 0.68
N VAL A 144 -5.22 -7.56 -0.40
CA VAL A 144 -4.06 -7.10 -1.20
C VAL A 144 -4.05 -5.58 -1.16
N GLY A 145 -3.09 -4.99 -0.44
CA GLY A 145 -2.96 -3.55 -0.28
C GLY A 145 -1.82 -2.97 -1.08
N HIS A 146 -2.13 -2.19 -2.12
CA HIS A 146 -1.12 -1.51 -2.93
C HIS A 146 -0.77 -0.14 -2.35
N SER A 147 0.51 0.18 -2.23
CA SER A 147 0.95 1.51 -1.83
C SER A 147 0.32 1.93 -0.49
N LEU A 148 -0.35 3.08 -0.43
CA LEU A 148 -1.08 3.53 0.77
C LEU A 148 -2.29 2.64 1.12
N GLY A 149 -2.77 1.82 0.19
CA GLY A 149 -3.73 0.74 0.46
C GLY A 149 -3.17 -0.33 1.41
N GLY A 150 -1.84 -0.51 1.46
CA GLY A 150 -1.19 -1.34 2.48
C GLY A 150 -1.46 -0.84 3.91
N ARG A 151 -1.50 0.49 4.11
CA ARG A 151 -1.89 1.09 5.39
C ARG A 151 -3.33 0.79 5.74
N VAL A 152 -4.24 0.84 4.76
CA VAL A 152 -5.65 0.47 4.96
C VAL A 152 -5.77 -0.97 5.44
N CYS A 153 -5.02 -1.91 4.84
CA CYS A 153 -5.01 -3.31 5.28
C CYS A 153 -4.50 -3.44 6.72
N LEU A 154 -3.37 -2.81 7.07
CA LEU A 154 -2.82 -2.86 8.43
C LEU A 154 -3.75 -2.22 9.49
N GLU A 155 -4.39 -1.11 9.14
CA GLU A 155 -5.42 -0.46 9.98
C GLU A 155 -6.67 -1.33 10.12
N THR A 156 -7.00 -2.12 9.10
CA THR A 156 -8.08 -3.12 9.16
C THR A 156 -7.73 -4.18 10.20
N LEU A 157 -6.54 -4.78 10.13
CA LEU A 157 -6.08 -5.77 11.12
C LEU A 157 -6.07 -5.20 12.54
N ALA A 158 -5.53 -3.99 12.71
CA ALA A 158 -5.51 -3.32 14.00
C ALA A 158 -6.92 -3.06 14.58
N ALA A 159 -7.90 -2.82 13.72
CA ALA A 159 -9.29 -2.59 14.11
C ALA A 159 -10.06 -3.90 14.40
N LEU A 160 -9.79 -4.99 13.67
CA LEU A 160 -10.39 -6.32 13.93
C LEU A 160 -9.95 -6.89 15.29
N GLY A 161 -8.67 -6.72 15.64
CA GLY A 161 -8.12 -7.27 16.90
C GLY A 161 -8.32 -8.79 17.02
N GLU A 162 -8.53 -9.29 18.24
CA GLU A 162 -8.71 -10.74 18.48
C GLU A 162 -10.13 -11.25 18.15
N GLU A 163 -11.02 -10.40 17.63
CA GLU A 163 -12.44 -10.74 17.43
C GLU A 163 -12.69 -11.42 16.09
N ALA A 164 -11.84 -11.15 15.09
CA ALA A 164 -11.94 -11.69 13.74
C ALA A 164 -10.55 -11.71 13.09
N SER A 165 -10.35 -12.65 12.17
CA SER A 165 -9.13 -12.78 11.37
C SER A 165 -9.45 -12.96 9.90
N VAL A 166 -8.59 -12.44 9.05
CA VAL A 166 -8.50 -12.80 7.62
C VAL A 166 -7.42 -13.87 7.44
N ASP A 167 -7.39 -14.57 6.33
CA ASP A 167 -6.40 -15.61 6.07
C ASP A 167 -5.04 -14.95 5.75
N ASP A 168 -4.97 -14.21 4.65
CA ASP A 168 -3.72 -13.65 4.14
C ASP A 168 -3.81 -12.14 3.89
N VAL A 169 -2.71 -11.45 4.15
CA VAL A 169 -2.54 -10.04 3.75
C VAL A 169 -1.26 -9.89 2.94
N ALA A 170 -1.39 -9.52 1.67
CA ALA A 170 -0.29 -9.14 0.80
C ALA A 170 -0.18 -7.61 0.74
N LEU A 171 0.90 -7.07 1.28
CA LEU A 171 1.26 -5.66 1.18
C LEU A 171 2.20 -5.51 -0.01
N VAL A 172 1.79 -4.81 -1.07
CA VAL A 172 2.58 -4.68 -2.31
C VAL A 172 3.03 -3.23 -2.49
N GLY A 173 4.34 -2.98 -2.43
CA GLY A 173 4.91 -1.64 -2.50
C GLY A 173 4.35 -0.71 -1.42
N ALA A 174 4.17 -1.20 -0.19
CA ALA A 174 3.42 -0.50 0.84
C ALA A 174 4.04 0.85 1.27
N ALA A 175 3.20 1.90 1.26
CA ALA A 175 3.56 3.24 1.72
C ALA A 175 3.24 3.40 3.22
N VAL A 176 4.01 2.69 4.04
CA VAL A 176 3.89 2.60 5.50
C VAL A 176 5.29 2.70 6.11
N ASP A 177 5.43 3.20 7.33
CA ASP A 177 6.73 3.26 8.02
C ASP A 177 7.27 1.83 8.25
N ASP A 178 8.54 1.59 7.89
CA ASP A 178 9.18 0.27 7.93
C ASP A 178 9.32 -0.32 9.34
N ASP A 179 9.37 0.51 10.39
CA ASP A 179 9.41 0.07 11.78
C ASP A 179 8.02 -0.21 12.39
N SER A 180 6.94 0.22 11.72
CA SER A 180 5.57 0.13 12.25
C SER A 180 5.05 -1.31 12.38
N VAL A 181 5.64 -2.25 11.62
CA VAL A 181 5.30 -3.68 11.63
C VAL A 181 6.15 -4.48 12.62
N CYS A 182 7.17 -3.88 13.23
CA CYS A 182 7.99 -4.52 14.24
C CYS A 182 7.19 -4.81 15.52
N THR A 183 7.67 -5.69 16.40
CA THR A 183 6.96 -6.15 17.62
C THR A 183 6.54 -5.04 18.57
N ASP A 184 7.22 -3.90 18.54
CA ASP A 184 6.92 -2.72 19.34
C ASP A 184 6.29 -1.58 18.51
N GLY A 185 6.06 -1.83 17.23
CA GLY A 185 5.46 -0.95 16.24
C GLY A 185 3.94 -0.90 16.34
N GLU A 186 3.35 0.04 15.60
CA GLU A 186 1.93 0.35 15.62
C GLU A 186 1.03 -0.83 15.21
N TYR A 187 1.43 -1.58 14.18
CA TYR A 187 0.59 -2.61 13.57
C TYR A 187 0.88 -4.03 14.10
N ALA A 188 1.88 -4.18 14.97
CA ALA A 188 2.35 -5.47 15.47
C ALA A 188 1.24 -6.36 16.05
N TYR A 189 0.34 -5.75 16.85
CA TYR A 189 -0.74 -6.46 17.51
C TYR A 189 -1.76 -6.99 16.49
N GLY A 190 -2.23 -6.14 15.58
CA GLY A 190 -3.20 -6.54 14.55
C GLY A 190 -2.63 -7.61 13.61
N ILE A 191 -1.37 -7.45 13.19
CA ILE A 191 -0.65 -8.48 12.43
C ILE A 191 -0.68 -9.82 13.18
N ALA A 192 -0.30 -9.84 14.46
CA ALA A 192 -0.19 -11.07 15.24
C ALA A 192 -1.53 -11.75 15.57
N THR A 193 -2.65 -11.03 15.53
CA THR A 193 -3.95 -11.54 16.03
C THR A 193 -5.05 -11.65 15.00
N SER A 194 -4.94 -10.93 13.88
CA SER A 194 -6.07 -10.69 12.97
C SER A 194 -5.79 -11.13 11.52
N ALA A 195 -4.66 -11.78 11.29
CA ALA A 195 -4.33 -12.44 10.03
C ALA A 195 -3.61 -13.76 10.30
N ASP A 196 -3.82 -14.80 9.48
CA ASP A 196 -3.01 -16.02 9.57
C ASP A 196 -1.61 -15.79 9.01
N ALA A 197 -1.48 -15.00 7.93
CA ALA A 197 -0.21 -14.58 7.36
C ALA A 197 -0.24 -13.11 6.85
N VAL A 198 0.89 -12.42 6.98
CA VAL A 198 1.13 -11.09 6.39
C VAL A 198 2.45 -11.10 5.65
N SER A 199 2.42 -10.87 4.34
CA SER A 199 3.60 -10.78 3.49
C SER A 199 3.75 -9.37 2.93
N ASN A 200 4.95 -8.80 3.07
CA ASN A 200 5.30 -7.51 2.46
C ASN A 200 6.21 -7.74 1.26
N TYR A 201 5.67 -7.51 0.07
CA TYR A 201 6.38 -7.55 -1.20
C TYR A 201 6.96 -6.17 -1.48
N HIS A 202 8.28 -6.08 -1.41
CA HIS A 202 9.02 -4.82 -1.55
C HIS A 202 10.01 -4.86 -2.71
N SER A 203 10.27 -3.71 -3.32
CA SER A 203 11.24 -3.57 -4.40
C SER A 203 12.10 -2.32 -4.21
N GLU A 204 13.42 -2.49 -4.29
CA GLU A 204 14.36 -1.36 -4.31
C GLU A 204 14.26 -0.54 -5.61
N ASN A 205 13.54 -1.04 -6.63
CA ASN A 205 13.26 -0.32 -7.88
C ASN A 205 11.99 0.55 -7.79
N ASP A 206 11.25 0.50 -6.68
CA ASP A 206 10.07 1.33 -6.44
C ASP A 206 10.49 2.76 -6.03
N ASP A 207 10.85 3.57 -7.03
CA ASP A 207 11.28 4.97 -6.80
C ASP A 207 10.19 5.81 -6.09
N SER A 208 8.90 5.47 -6.28
CA SER A 208 7.77 6.17 -5.67
C SER A 208 7.77 6.03 -4.17
N VAL A 209 7.95 4.82 -3.65
CA VAL A 209 8.06 4.56 -2.21
C VAL A 209 9.46 4.96 -1.72
N CYS A 210 10.52 4.50 -2.38
CA CYS A 210 11.90 4.75 -1.94
C CYS A 210 12.30 6.23 -1.87
N TYR A 211 11.66 7.13 -2.63
CA TYR A 211 11.97 8.56 -2.60
C TYR A 211 10.75 9.45 -2.37
N GLY A 212 9.58 9.09 -2.90
CA GLY A 212 8.36 9.88 -2.78
C GLY A 212 7.75 9.79 -1.38
N TYR A 213 7.73 8.61 -0.76
CA TYR A 213 7.29 8.42 0.62
C TYR A 213 8.26 9.09 1.59
N ASP A 214 9.55 8.78 1.52
CA ASP A 214 10.60 9.32 2.40
C ASP A 214 10.58 10.85 2.53
N ILE A 215 10.29 11.55 1.43
CA ILE A 215 10.21 13.02 1.44
C ILE A 215 8.95 13.52 2.17
N GLN A 216 7.86 12.76 2.14
CA GLN A 216 6.54 13.14 2.66
C GLN A 216 6.28 12.66 4.09
N SER A 217 6.68 11.42 4.41
CA SER A 217 6.58 10.80 5.74
C SER A 217 7.77 11.15 6.65
N LEU A 218 8.93 11.47 6.06
CA LEU A 218 10.22 11.60 6.77
C LEU A 218 10.72 10.28 7.39
N SER A 219 10.20 9.13 6.94
CA SER A 219 10.64 7.78 7.29
C SER A 219 10.85 6.93 6.04
N SER A 220 11.59 5.83 6.16
CA SER A 220 11.74 4.84 5.09
C SER A 220 10.43 4.09 4.86
N GLY A 221 10.06 3.88 3.60
CA GLY A 221 8.86 3.13 3.24
C GLY A 221 9.07 1.61 3.28
N LEU A 222 8.14 0.90 3.92
CA LEU A 222 8.10 -0.56 4.03
C LEU A 222 8.19 -1.26 2.65
N GLY A 223 7.54 -0.69 1.63
CA GLY A 223 7.57 -1.17 0.25
C GLY A 223 8.89 -0.96 -0.50
N CYS A 224 9.84 -0.20 0.05
CA CYS A 224 11.16 -0.02 -0.54
C CYS A 224 12.14 -1.09 -0.03
N GLY A 225 12.34 -1.14 1.29
CA GLY A 225 13.42 -1.91 1.91
C GLY A 225 12.99 -3.12 2.74
N GLY A 226 11.68 -3.35 2.92
CA GLY A 226 11.18 -4.28 3.91
C GLY A 226 11.13 -3.66 5.32
N ALA A 227 10.88 -4.48 6.34
CA ALA A 227 10.81 -4.01 7.73
C ALA A 227 12.21 -3.68 8.31
N ASP A 228 12.33 -2.53 8.97
CA ASP A 228 13.53 -2.15 9.73
C ASP A 228 13.26 -2.16 11.24
N CYS A 229 13.53 -3.30 11.86
CA CYS A 229 13.42 -3.47 13.30
C CYS A 229 14.74 -3.24 14.05
N GLU A 230 15.80 -2.75 13.38
CA GLU A 230 17.04 -2.41 14.06
C GLU A 230 16.83 -1.14 14.89
N GLY A 231 16.70 -1.28 16.22
CA GLY A 231 16.47 -0.17 17.12
C GLY A 231 17.37 1.04 16.85
N GLY A 232 16.78 2.22 16.74
CA GLY A 232 17.53 3.46 16.54
C GLY A 232 18.59 3.68 17.62
N LEU A 233 19.57 4.57 17.37
CA LEU A 233 20.78 4.86 18.17
C LEU A 233 20.60 5.08 19.71
N VAL A 234 19.36 5.09 20.21
CA VAL A 234 18.96 5.36 21.60
C VAL A 234 18.42 4.12 22.33
N THR A 235 17.82 3.15 21.63
CA THR A 235 17.26 1.92 22.20
C THR A 235 18.09 0.74 21.72
N GLY A 236 18.86 0.12 22.61
CA GLY A 236 19.77 -0.98 22.26
C GLY A 236 19.09 -2.33 22.00
N ASP A 237 17.79 -2.33 21.75
CA ASP A 237 16.99 -3.52 21.44
C ASP A 237 16.71 -3.49 19.93
N SER A 238 17.32 -4.42 19.19
CA SER A 238 16.85 -4.82 17.87
C SER A 238 15.52 -5.54 18.06
N GLY A 239 14.43 -4.96 17.58
CA GLY A 239 13.12 -5.61 17.54
C GLY A 239 13.10 -6.77 16.56
N SER A 240 12.01 -7.53 16.54
CA SER A 240 11.69 -8.48 15.48
C SER A 240 10.35 -8.10 14.85
N THR A 241 9.90 -8.80 13.84
CA THR A 241 8.51 -8.76 13.37
C THR A 241 7.67 -9.82 14.13
N PRO A 242 6.33 -9.74 14.10
CA PRO A 242 5.45 -10.84 14.48
C PRO A 242 5.76 -12.16 13.77
N GLU A 243 5.45 -13.30 14.39
CA GLU A 243 5.82 -14.64 13.86
C GLU A 243 5.16 -14.98 12.51
N ASN A 244 4.03 -14.34 12.20
CA ASN A 244 3.26 -14.51 10.96
C ASN A 244 3.52 -13.40 9.93
N TYR A 245 4.55 -12.57 10.14
CA TYR A 245 4.96 -11.54 9.19
C TYR A 245 6.22 -11.98 8.42
N THR A 246 6.21 -11.77 7.10
CA THR A 246 7.35 -12.06 6.22
C THR A 246 7.62 -10.90 5.25
N ASP A 247 8.89 -10.53 5.07
CA ASP A 247 9.32 -9.68 3.95
C ASP A 247 9.72 -10.56 2.75
N VAL A 248 9.24 -10.16 1.57
CA VAL A 248 9.50 -10.80 0.28
C VAL A 248 10.11 -9.77 -0.66
N ASP A 249 11.39 -9.96 -0.99
CA ASP A 249 12.11 -9.09 -1.94
C ASP A 249 11.76 -9.49 -3.38
N VAL A 250 11.03 -8.62 -4.07
CA VAL A 250 10.58 -8.80 -5.45
C VAL A 250 11.29 -7.85 -6.43
N THR A 251 12.44 -7.31 -6.02
CA THR A 251 13.23 -6.34 -6.81
C THR A 251 13.60 -6.87 -8.20
N ASP A 252 13.81 -8.18 -8.36
CA ASP A 252 14.14 -8.78 -9.66
C ASP A 252 12.93 -8.88 -10.62
N ALA A 253 11.69 -8.77 -10.11
CA ALA A 253 10.45 -8.95 -10.85
C ALA A 253 9.63 -7.65 -11.02
N VAL A 254 9.78 -6.71 -10.09
CA VAL A 254 9.07 -5.43 -10.05
C VAL A 254 10.02 -4.29 -10.38
N ASP A 255 9.82 -3.67 -11.55
CA ASP A 255 10.63 -2.56 -12.05
C ASP A 255 10.05 -1.18 -11.71
N ASP A 256 8.77 -1.08 -11.32
CA ASP A 256 8.09 0.18 -11.04
C ASP A 256 6.96 0.01 -10.00
N HIS A 257 6.54 1.12 -9.38
CA HIS A 257 5.58 1.15 -8.27
C HIS A 257 4.22 0.53 -8.60
N CYS A 258 3.78 0.66 -9.84
CA CYS A 258 2.47 0.15 -10.28
C CYS A 258 2.55 -1.23 -10.94
N ASP A 259 3.73 -1.87 -10.99
CA ASP A 259 3.90 -3.13 -11.72
C ASP A 259 3.63 -4.39 -10.86
N TYR A 260 3.59 -4.29 -9.52
CA TYR A 260 3.45 -5.44 -8.61
C TYR A 260 2.32 -6.41 -8.98
N THR A 261 1.17 -5.88 -9.39
CA THR A 261 -0.11 -6.62 -9.53
C THR A 261 -0.57 -6.78 -10.97
N LYS A 262 0.30 -6.53 -11.95
CA LYS A 262 -0.08 -6.57 -13.37
C LYS A 262 0.16 -7.94 -14.01
N PRO A 263 -0.51 -8.21 -15.15
CA PRO A 263 -0.13 -9.24 -16.11
C PRO A 263 1.30 -9.09 -16.63
N ASP A 264 1.98 -10.20 -16.92
CA ASP A 264 3.31 -10.30 -17.57
C ASP A 264 4.51 -9.61 -16.86
N VAL A 265 4.26 -8.74 -15.88
CA VAL A 265 5.24 -8.03 -15.05
C VAL A 265 4.84 -8.10 -13.58
N GLY A 266 5.77 -7.87 -12.66
CA GLY A 266 5.45 -7.88 -11.24
C GLY A 266 5.56 -9.25 -10.58
N CYS A 267 4.91 -9.39 -9.42
CA CYS A 267 5.14 -10.50 -8.48
C CYS A 267 3.89 -11.34 -8.19
N VAL A 268 2.85 -11.24 -9.04
CA VAL A 268 1.63 -12.05 -8.91
C VAL A 268 1.90 -13.57 -8.81
N PRO A 269 2.87 -14.17 -9.55
CA PRO A 269 3.21 -15.57 -9.35
C PRO A 269 3.67 -15.90 -7.93
N GLU A 270 4.41 -14.99 -7.27
CA GLU A 270 4.83 -15.15 -5.87
C GLU A 270 3.65 -14.96 -4.90
N LEU A 271 2.72 -14.04 -5.18
CA LEU A 271 1.49 -13.91 -4.38
C LEU A 271 0.65 -15.19 -4.39
N VAL A 272 0.51 -15.82 -5.55
CA VAL A 272 -0.25 -17.07 -5.70
C VAL A 272 0.41 -18.22 -4.93
N ASP A 273 1.74 -18.39 -5.02
CA ASP A 273 2.46 -19.44 -4.28
C ASP A 273 2.32 -19.30 -2.76
N ASP A 274 2.26 -18.06 -2.27
CA ASP A 274 2.10 -17.77 -0.84
C ASP A 274 0.65 -17.96 -0.33
N PHE A 275 -0.36 -17.92 -1.20
CA PHE A 275 -1.77 -18.14 -0.85
C PHE A 275 -2.18 -19.64 -0.78
N GLU A 276 -1.34 -20.58 -1.25
CA GLU A 276 -1.65 -22.03 -1.40
C GLU A 276 -1.11 -22.98 -0.30
#